data_AF-A0A165D3F3-F1
#
_entry.id   AF-A0A165D3F3-F1
#
_cell.length_a   1.000
_cell.length_b   1.000
_cell.length_c   1.000
_cell.angle_alpha   90.00
_cell.angle_beta   90.00
_cell.angle_gamma   90.00
#
_symmetry.space_group_name_H-M   'P 1'
#
loop_
_entity.id
_entity.type
_entity.pdbx_description
1 polymer ?
#
loop_
_entity_poly.entity_id
_entity_poly.type
_entity_poly.pdbx_seq_one_letter_code
_entity_poly.pdbx_strand_id
1 'polypeptide(L)'
;MKVSAYNYHMQNAHGISASSKLPFSPPVEFRNAKRAVTGKHEKGAVLEGKCHQCQKFIPLEGVKVKEIYWWKHASKCHQSSVEGECDLYYEDPVLSRIQAFEA
;
A
#
# COMPACT_ATOMS: atom_id res chain seq x y z
N MET A 1 -4.15 19.01 -9.68
CA MET A 1 -4.98 17.91 -10.23
C MET A 1 -6.20 17.74 -9.32
N LYS A 2 -7.45 17.86 -9.81
CA LYS A 2 -8.64 17.65 -8.98
C LYS A 2 -8.74 16.16 -8.62
N VAL A 3 -8.74 15.84 -7.32
CA VAL A 3 -8.99 14.47 -6.85
C VAL A 3 -10.50 14.32 -6.73
N SER A 4 -11.09 13.38 -7.47
CA SER A 4 -12.51 13.06 -7.33
C SER A 4 -12.78 12.47 -5.95
N ALA A 5 -14.00 12.62 -5.44
CA ALA A 5 -14.41 11.98 -4.18
C ALA A 5 -14.17 10.46 -4.21
N TYR A 6 -14.41 9.85 -5.38
CA TYR A 6 -14.09 8.45 -5.65
C TYR A 6 -12.59 8.15 -5.45
N ASN A 7 -11.69 8.87 -6.12
CA ASN A 7 -10.25 8.63 -5.98
C ASN A 7 -9.76 8.83 -4.55
N TYR A 8 -10.30 9.83 -3.85
CA TYR A 8 -9.99 10.05 -2.43
C TYR A 8 -10.41 8.86 -1.56
N HIS A 9 -11.60 8.32 -1.78
CA HIS A 9 -12.09 7.13 -1.08
C HIS A 9 -11.23 5.90 -1.40
N MET A 10 -10.98 5.63 -2.68
CA MET A 10 -10.13 4.49 -3.10
C MET A 10 -8.75 4.55 -2.46
N GLN A 11 -8.14 5.73 -2.37
CA GLN A 11 -6.84 5.90 -1.75
C GLN A 11 -6.86 5.76 -0.22
N ASN A 12 -7.80 6.42 0.46
CA ASN A 12 -7.79 6.53 1.93
C ASN A 12 -8.63 5.48 2.66
N ALA A 13 -9.45 4.70 1.95
CA ALA A 13 -10.25 3.61 2.49
C ALA A 13 -9.78 2.24 1.99
N HIS A 14 -9.18 2.16 0.79
CA HIS A 14 -8.80 0.89 0.16
C HIS A 14 -7.32 0.81 -0.22
N GLY A 15 -6.52 1.87 0.00
CA GLY A 15 -5.10 1.87 -0.34
C GLY A 15 -4.82 1.70 -1.83
N ILE A 16 -5.73 2.15 -2.71
CA ILE A 16 -5.57 2.04 -4.16
C ILE A 16 -5.04 3.36 -4.73
N SER A 17 -4.00 3.25 -5.54
CA SER A 17 -3.38 4.39 -6.20
C SER A 17 -4.28 4.96 -7.29
N ALA A 18 -4.42 6.29 -7.29
CA ALA A 18 -5.17 6.97 -8.33
C ALA A 18 -4.46 6.94 -9.70
N SER A 19 -3.13 6.79 -9.72
CA SER A 19 -2.31 6.78 -10.93
C SER A 19 -2.22 5.39 -11.54
N SER A 20 -1.76 4.38 -10.79
CA SER A 20 -1.58 3.02 -11.30
C SER A 20 -2.87 2.20 -11.31
N LYS A 21 -3.91 2.63 -10.59
CA LYS A 21 -5.14 1.86 -10.35
C LYS A 21 -4.92 0.52 -9.64
N LEU A 22 -3.73 0.31 -9.10
CA LEU A 22 -3.36 -0.86 -8.32
C LEU A 22 -3.29 -0.51 -6.83
N PRO A 23 -3.40 -1.51 -5.94
CA PRO A 23 -3.07 -1.34 -4.53
C PRO A 23 -1.66 -0.76 -4.34
N PHE A 24 -1.45 -0.02 -3.26
CA PHE A 24 -0.11 0.37 -2.84
C PHE A 24 0.65 -0.84 -2.30
N SER A 25 1.95 -0.87 -2.59
CA SER A 25 2.82 -1.92 -2.07
C SER A 25 2.76 -2.08 -0.55
N PRO A 26 2.78 -3.33 -0.06
CA PRO A 26 2.80 -3.60 1.37
C PRO A 26 4.15 -3.20 1.99
N PRO A 27 4.23 -3.03 3.31
CA PRO A 27 5.49 -2.87 4.00
C PRO A 27 6.42 -4.08 3.79
N VAL A 28 7.71 -3.83 3.60
CA VAL A 28 8.72 -4.91 3.45
C VAL A 28 9.14 -5.51 4.79
N GLU A 29 8.87 -4.81 5.89
CA GLU A 29 9.16 -5.27 7.25
C GLU A 29 8.18 -4.60 8.22
N PHE A 30 7.87 -5.28 9.33
CA PHE A 30 7.02 -4.77 10.39
C PHE A 30 7.79 -4.67 11.71
N ARG A 31 7.50 -3.65 12.52
CA ARG A 31 8.00 -3.55 13.89
C ARG A 31 6.97 -2.93 14.82
N ASN A 32 7.03 -3.28 16.11
CA ASN A 32 6.27 -2.60 17.16
C ASN A 32 7.13 -1.52 17.82
N ALA A 33 6.74 -0.26 17.67
CA ALA A 33 7.44 0.87 18.29
C ALA A 33 6.68 1.37 19.54
N LYS A 34 7.40 1.62 20.64
CA LYS A 34 6.82 2.25 21.84
C LYS A 34 6.62 3.75 21.57
N ARG A 35 5.43 4.28 21.87
CA ARG A 35 5.16 5.73 21.81
C ARG A 35 5.52 6.38 23.15
N ALA A 36 6.19 7.53 23.09
CA ALA A 36 6.66 8.26 24.26
C ALA A 36 5.55 9.07 24.98
N VAL A 37 4.36 9.23 24.38
CA VAL A 37 3.27 10.03 24.97
C VAL A 37 1.95 9.30 24.81
N THR A 38 1.29 9.01 25.92
CA THR A 38 -0.05 8.42 25.96
C THR A 38 -1.06 9.53 26.25
N GLY A 39 -1.57 10.18 25.19
CA GLY A 39 -2.89 10.79 25.30
C GLY A 39 -3.90 9.73 25.77
N LYS A 40 -4.97 10.12 26.47
CA LYS A 40 -5.93 9.20 27.13
C LYS A 40 -6.52 8.10 26.20
N HIS A 41 -6.45 8.30 24.89
CA HIS A 41 -6.97 7.39 23.86
C HIS A 41 -5.90 6.84 22.91
N GLU A 42 -4.61 7.04 23.20
CA GLU A 42 -3.52 6.57 22.36
C GLU A 42 -2.89 5.28 22.89
N LYS A 43 -2.63 4.34 21.98
CA LYS A 43 -1.94 3.08 22.31
C LYS A 43 -0.47 3.37 22.66
N GLY A 44 0.02 2.75 23.73
CA GLY A 44 1.42 2.86 24.15
C GLY A 44 2.43 2.19 23.21
N ALA A 45 1.96 1.35 22.29
CA ALA A 45 2.73 0.78 21.19
C ALA A 45 1.97 0.95 19.87
N VAL A 46 2.69 1.16 18.78
CA VAL A 46 2.14 1.27 17.42
C VAL A 46 2.86 0.31 16.49
N LEU A 47 2.09 -0.40 15.66
CA LEU A 47 2.64 -1.18 14.57
C LEU A 47 3.12 -0.23 13.46
N GLU A 48 4.39 -0.36 13.08
CA GLU A 48 5.01 0.38 11.98
C GLU A 48 5.44 -0.58 10.87
N GLY A 49 5.35 -0.11 9.63
CA GLY A 49 5.80 -0.81 8.44
C GLY A 49 6.96 -0.08 7.78
N LYS A 50 7.94 -0.80 7.24
CA LYS A 50 9.08 -0.25 6.51
C LYS A 50 8.72 -0.03 5.04
N CYS A 51 8.88 1.20 4.53
CA CYS A 51 8.69 1.52 3.12
C CYS A 51 9.82 0.95 2.25
N HIS A 52 9.47 0.29 1.14
CA HIS A 52 10.45 -0.22 0.18
C HIS A 52 11.22 0.89 -0.53
N GLN A 53 10.61 2.07 -0.70
CA GLN A 53 11.23 3.15 -1.45
C GLN A 53 12.10 4.07 -0.58
N CYS A 54 11.57 4.57 0.54
CA CYS A 54 12.32 5.49 1.40
C CYS A 54 12.98 4.82 2.61
N GLN A 55 12.75 3.53 2.83
CA GLN A 55 13.30 2.73 3.92
C GLN A 55 12.94 3.22 5.34
N LYS A 56 11.98 4.16 5.46
CA LYS A 56 11.47 4.66 6.74
C LYS A 56 10.38 3.75 7.29
N PHE A 57 10.31 3.67 8.61
CA PHE A 57 9.21 3.04 9.31
C PHE A 57 8.07 4.04 9.49
N ILE A 58 6.90 3.65 9.02
CA ILE A 58 5.70 4.47 9.01
C ILE A 58 4.65 3.77 9.87
N PRO A 59 3.98 4.49 10.80
CA PRO A 59 2.85 3.94 11.52
C PRO A 59 1.79 3.41 10.56
N LEU A 60 1.28 2.21 10.82
CA LEU A 60 0.16 1.64 10.08
C LEU A 60 -1.16 2.13 10.68
N GLU A 61 -1.29 1.95 12.00
CA GLU A 61 -2.55 2.04 12.74
C GLU A 61 -3.16 3.44 12.83
N GLY A 62 -4.33 3.63 12.20
CA GLY A 62 -5.22 4.77 12.40
C GLY A 62 -6.41 4.48 13.32
N VAL A 63 -7.07 5.54 13.82
CA VAL A 63 -8.21 5.42 14.76
C VAL A 63 -9.49 4.91 14.07
N LYS A 64 -9.82 5.44 12.89
CA LYS A 64 -11.05 5.08 12.15
C LYS A 64 -10.81 4.11 11.00
N VAL A 65 -9.60 4.11 10.45
CA VAL A 65 -9.18 3.31 9.31
C VAL A 65 -7.82 2.76 9.66
N LYS A 66 -7.70 1.41 9.67
CA LYS A 66 -6.56 0.72 10.27
C LYS A 66 -5.24 1.07 9.61
N GLU A 67 -5.17 1.31 8.30
CA GLU A 67 -3.89 1.49 7.58
C GLU A 67 -3.73 2.88 6.95
N ILE A 68 -4.53 3.85 7.38
CA ILE A 68 -4.61 5.17 6.71
C ILE A 68 -3.28 5.93 6.69
N TYR A 69 -2.44 5.77 7.71
CA TYR A 69 -1.14 6.44 7.74
C TYR A 69 -0.19 5.85 6.71
N TRP A 70 -0.25 4.52 6.49
CA TRP A 70 0.47 3.85 5.42
C TRP A 70 0.02 4.37 4.06
N TRP A 71 -1.29 4.39 3.78
CA TRP A 71 -1.79 4.82 2.47
C TRP A 71 -1.49 6.30 2.15
N LYS A 72 -1.52 7.17 3.17
CA LYS A 72 -1.11 8.58 3.02
C LYS A 72 0.38 8.75 2.74
N HIS A 73 1.21 7.85 3.26
CA HIS A 73 2.62 7.81 2.93
C HIS A 73 2.82 7.29 1.51
N ALA A 74 2.22 6.14 1.20
CA ALA A 74 2.33 5.47 -0.07
C ALA A 74 1.90 6.36 -1.25
N SER A 75 0.80 7.12 -1.10
CA SER A 75 0.33 8.03 -2.14
C SER A 75 1.30 9.14 -2.55
N LYS A 76 2.29 9.44 -1.70
CA LYS A 76 3.31 10.45 -1.96
C LYS A 76 4.68 9.85 -2.25
N CYS A 77 4.94 8.67 -1.69
CA CYS A 77 6.26 8.06 -1.72
C CYS A 77 6.39 6.95 -2.75
N HIS A 78 5.37 6.11 -2.96
CA HIS A 78 5.47 4.91 -3.80
C HIS A 78 5.37 5.30 -5.28
N GLN A 79 6.53 5.35 -5.96
CA GLN A 79 6.69 5.57 -7.39
C GLN A 79 6.93 4.25 -8.14
N SER A 80 7.36 3.21 -7.43
CA SER A 80 7.52 1.84 -7.94
C SER A 80 6.81 0.83 -7.03
N SER A 81 6.58 -0.37 -7.55
CA SER A 81 6.09 -1.51 -6.76
C SER A 81 7.24 -2.31 -6.14
N VAL A 82 6.93 -3.20 -5.20
CA VAL A 82 7.87 -4.19 -4.70
C VAL A 82 8.07 -5.29 -5.76
N GLU A 83 9.27 -5.83 -5.86
CA GLU A 83 9.59 -6.92 -6.79
C GLU A 83 8.71 -8.16 -6.51
N GLY A 84 8.16 -8.77 -7.56
CA GLY A 84 7.27 -9.93 -7.46
C GLY A 84 5.82 -9.63 -7.08
N GLU A 85 5.47 -8.37 -6.77
CA GLU A 85 4.11 -8.00 -6.33
C GLU A 85 3.10 -7.94 -7.49
N CYS A 86 3.55 -7.61 -8.69
CA CYS A 86 2.69 -7.37 -9.86
C CYS A 86 2.79 -8.46 -10.94
N ASP A 87 3.32 -9.64 -10.60
CA ASP A 87 3.44 -10.78 -11.52
C ASP A 87 2.09 -11.49 -11.68
N LEU A 88 1.15 -10.79 -12.31
CA LEU A 88 -0.24 -11.23 -12.51
C LEU A 88 -0.39 -12.33 -13.56
N TYR A 89 0.64 -12.57 -14.36
CA TYR A 89 0.63 -13.55 -15.44
C TYR A 89 1.61 -14.67 -15.14
N TYR A 90 1.06 -15.87 -15.06
CA TYR A 90 1.85 -17.09 -15.02
C TYR A 90 1.82 -17.69 -16.42
N GLU A 91 2.99 -18.07 -16.95
CA GLU A 91 3.05 -18.79 -18.22
C GLU A 91 2.44 -20.18 -18.03
N ASP A 92 1.21 -20.33 -18.54
CA ASP A 92 0.51 -21.60 -18.55
C ASP A 92 0.15 -22.03 -19.99
N PRO A 93 -0.22 -23.31 -20.18
CA PRO A 93 -0.63 -23.80 -21.50
C PRO A 93 -1.86 -23.09 -22.08
N VAL A 94 -2.67 -22.40 -21.28
CA VAL A 94 -3.83 -21.63 -21.75
C VAL A 94 -3.35 -20.32 -22.37
N LEU A 95 -2.47 -19.58 -21.69
CA LEU A 95 -1.85 -18.36 -22.21
C LEU A 95 -1.13 -18.63 -23.53
N SER A 96 -0.34 -19.71 -23.60
CA SER A 96 0.35 -20.09 -24.84
C SER A 96 -0.63 -20.39 -25.99
N ARG A 97 -1.77 -21.02 -25.69
CA ARG A 97 -2.81 -21.30 -26.69
C ARG A 97 -3.52 -20.05 -27.18
N ILE A 98 -3.79 -19.09 -26.30
CA ILE A 98 -4.42 -17.81 -26.66
C ILE A 98 -3.48 -17.02 -27.57
N GLN A 99 -2.20 -16.89 -27.19
CA GLN A 99 -1.20 -16.18 -27.99
C GLN A 99 -1.00 -16.81 -29.38
N ALA A 100 -1.00 -18.15 -29.46
CA ALA A 100 -0.91 -18.87 -30.73
C ALA A 100 -2.16 -18.72 -31.62
N PHE A 101 -3.30 -18.32 -31.05
CA PHE A 101 -4.55 -18.09 -31.79
C PHE A 101 -4.66 -16.65 -32.33
N GLU A 102 -3.94 -15.70 -31.71
CA GLU A 102 -3.89 -14.29 -32.11
C GLU A 102 -2.79 -14.00 -33.14
N ALA A 103 -1.91 -14.96 -33.43
CA ALA A 103 -0.81 -14.88 -34.40
C ALA A 103 -1.24 -15.34 -35.81
#